data_AF-A0A512TKZ0-F1
#
_entry.id   AF-A0A512TKZ0-F1
#
_cell.length_a   1.000
_cell.length_b   1.000
_cell.length_c   1.000
_cell.angle_alpha   90.00
_cell.angle_beta   90.00
_cell.angle_gamma   90.00
#
_symmetry.space_group_name_H-M   'P 1'
#
loop_
_entity.id
_entity.type
_entity.pdbx_description
1 polymer ?
#
loop_
_entity_poly.entity_id
_entity_poly.type
_entity_poly.pdbx_seq_one_letter_code
_entity_poly.pdbx_strand_id
1 'polypeptide(L)'
;MNKKRYIKVILLLMMIIISNILILKYCTLDNKNVTLSYKITSDKQDVYQVFYGSDTSWKEEQSQKVEYNKVNEEKLIKYSIPKETTMLRLDLGNQASHIKISDIKLSSFGKSVDIDMNNMVASEEKNQIEQCNLQDNSIIINTNGSDPYLVHALDNSIINTLYKSINLINNILKVLICIIVDLVLVVVLKKCRSIVTLTNELRNNKALIWNLSKNDFKTKYAGSYLGITWAFVQPIVTILVYWFVFEFGLKAGSPMANVPFVVWLVSGMIPWFFFQEGLLNATNCMLEYSYLVKKVVFKISILPIVKIISALFVHLVFIGFLFVVAAIYGFYPTQYSIQLVYYSFCTFCLTLAISYATSAMVIFFKDLGQIINIFLQIGMWMTPIMWSYTIVPQSLQWIVKLNPMYYIVEGYRDTFINHVWFFERYFQTVYFWVMTLGLFVIGTVIFKKLKPHFADVL
;
A
#
# COMPACT_ATOMS: atom_id res chain seq x y z
N MET A 1 5.54 -45.42 -2.06
CA MET A 1 5.27 -44.06 -1.53
C MET A 1 3.78 -43.97 -1.13
N ASN A 2 3.45 -43.56 0.10
CA ASN A 2 2.06 -43.61 0.63
C ASN A 2 1.09 -42.78 -0.24
N LYS A 3 -0.07 -43.32 -0.65
CA LYS A 3 -1.06 -42.69 -1.57
C LYS A 3 -1.40 -41.24 -1.15
N LYS A 4 -1.48 -40.97 0.16
CA LYS A 4 -1.70 -39.63 0.73
C LYS A 4 -0.53 -38.65 0.51
N ARG A 5 0.72 -39.15 0.44
CA ARG A 5 1.92 -38.32 0.18
C ARG A 5 2.00 -37.95 -1.31
N TYR A 6 1.62 -38.87 -2.20
CA TYR A 6 1.56 -38.61 -3.65
C TYR A 6 0.51 -37.55 -4.00
N ILE A 7 -0.70 -37.66 -3.45
CA ILE A 7 -1.77 -36.65 -3.63
C ILE A 7 -1.32 -35.26 -3.17
N LYS A 8 -0.63 -35.16 -2.01
CA LYS A 8 -0.10 -33.89 -1.51
C LYS A 8 0.93 -33.26 -2.44
N VAL A 9 1.81 -34.08 -3.03
CA VAL A 9 2.84 -33.58 -3.97
C VAL A 9 2.20 -33.11 -5.27
N ILE A 10 1.20 -33.83 -5.80
CA ILE A 10 0.45 -33.39 -6.99
C ILE A 10 -0.28 -32.06 -6.72
N LEU A 11 -0.96 -31.95 -5.59
CA LEU A 11 -1.70 -30.75 -5.23
C LEU A 11 -0.76 -29.55 -5.00
N LEU A 12 0.44 -29.80 -4.43
CA LEU A 12 1.51 -28.79 -4.35
C LEU A 12 1.92 -28.30 -5.73
N LEU A 13 2.25 -29.22 -6.63
CA LEU A 13 2.72 -28.91 -7.97
C LEU A 13 1.66 -28.11 -8.72
N MET A 14 0.39 -28.49 -8.61
CA MET A 14 -0.71 -27.76 -9.21
C MET A 14 -0.85 -26.34 -8.65
N MET A 15 -0.76 -26.16 -7.32
CA MET A 15 -0.80 -24.83 -6.69
C MET A 15 0.40 -23.95 -7.06
N ILE A 16 1.61 -24.51 -7.11
CA ILE A 16 2.83 -23.83 -7.55
C ILE A 16 2.67 -23.38 -9.01
N ILE A 17 2.22 -24.28 -9.90
CA ILE A 17 2.03 -23.97 -11.32
C ILE A 17 0.98 -22.86 -11.49
N ILE A 18 -0.17 -22.97 -10.85
CA ILE A 18 -1.24 -21.96 -10.94
C ILE A 18 -0.75 -20.61 -10.39
N SER A 19 -0.09 -20.61 -9.22
CA SER A 19 0.45 -19.40 -8.61
C SER A 19 1.48 -18.73 -9.51
N ASN A 20 2.44 -19.49 -10.03
CA ASN A 20 3.49 -18.96 -10.89
C ASN A 20 2.94 -18.46 -12.23
N ILE A 21 1.93 -19.10 -12.80
CA ILE A 21 1.21 -18.60 -13.99
C ILE A 21 0.53 -17.26 -13.68
N LEU A 22 -0.19 -17.17 -12.55
CA LEU A 22 -0.88 -15.95 -12.15
C LEU A 22 0.10 -14.79 -11.93
N ILE A 23 1.21 -15.04 -11.24
CA ILE A 23 2.24 -14.05 -10.97
C ILE A 23 2.91 -13.63 -12.29
N LEU A 24 3.40 -14.56 -13.11
CA LEU A 24 4.13 -14.20 -14.32
C LEU A 24 3.25 -13.45 -15.34
N LYS A 25 1.98 -13.85 -15.47
CA LYS A 25 1.06 -13.30 -16.48
C LYS A 25 0.39 -12.00 -16.03
N TYR A 26 0.03 -11.88 -14.75
CA TYR A 26 -0.81 -10.77 -14.28
C TYR A 26 -0.14 -9.85 -13.24
N CYS A 27 1.04 -10.18 -12.70
CA CYS A 27 1.78 -9.27 -11.82
C CYS A 27 2.50 -8.19 -12.65
N THR A 28 1.80 -7.15 -13.11
CA THR A 28 2.48 -5.99 -13.70
C THR A 28 2.88 -5.04 -12.59
N LEU A 29 4.14 -5.12 -12.12
CA LEU A 29 4.77 -4.08 -11.28
C LEU A 29 5.19 -2.85 -12.10
N ASP A 30 4.86 -2.85 -13.39
CA ASP A 30 5.26 -1.84 -14.36
C ASP A 30 4.65 -0.49 -14.00
N ASN A 31 5.48 0.56 -14.03
CA ASN A 31 4.95 1.91 -14.00
C ASN A 31 4.38 2.21 -15.38
N LYS A 32 3.09 2.52 -15.43
CA LYS A 32 2.46 2.96 -16.68
C LYS A 32 3.02 4.27 -17.21
N ASN A 33 3.83 4.99 -16.41
CA ASN A 33 4.38 6.30 -16.78
C ASN A 33 5.91 6.32 -16.68
N VAL A 34 6.52 7.17 -17.49
CA VAL A 34 7.94 7.56 -17.44
C VAL A 34 8.03 9.05 -17.11
N THR A 35 9.13 9.48 -16.53
CA THR A 35 9.33 10.89 -16.19
C THR A 35 10.14 11.58 -17.28
N LEU A 36 9.51 12.51 -17.99
CA LEU A 36 10.20 13.47 -18.85
C LEU A 36 10.73 14.61 -17.98
N SER A 37 12.01 14.92 -18.07
CA SER A 37 12.60 16.05 -17.35
C SER A 37 13.54 16.84 -18.23
N TYR A 38 13.52 18.16 -18.08
CA TYR A 38 14.48 19.06 -18.72
C TYR A 38 14.68 20.29 -17.85
N LYS A 39 15.82 20.95 -18.05
CA LYS A 39 16.11 22.25 -17.44
C LYS A 39 15.66 23.36 -18.38
N ILE A 40 15.02 24.37 -17.82
CA ILE A 40 14.57 25.54 -18.56
C ILE A 40 15.06 26.83 -17.91
N THR A 41 15.37 27.81 -18.75
CA THR A 41 15.58 29.21 -18.37
C THR A 41 14.78 30.08 -19.32
N SER A 42 14.02 31.04 -18.80
CA SER A 42 13.21 31.96 -19.60
C SER A 42 13.30 33.38 -19.05
N ASP A 43 13.25 34.36 -19.94
CA ASP A 43 13.20 35.79 -19.62
C ASP A 43 11.80 36.27 -19.19
N LYS A 44 10.79 35.38 -19.19
CA LYS A 44 9.42 35.64 -18.75
C LYS A 44 8.93 34.61 -17.74
N GLN A 45 7.98 35.03 -16.91
CA GLN A 45 7.20 34.13 -16.09
C GLN A 45 6.01 33.62 -16.91
N ASP A 46 5.89 32.31 -17.04
CA ASP A 46 4.85 31.68 -17.85
C ASP A 46 4.53 30.25 -17.38
N VAL A 47 3.53 29.62 -18.00
CA VAL A 47 3.12 28.24 -17.76
C VAL A 47 3.59 27.37 -18.93
N TYR A 48 4.44 26.39 -18.61
CA TYR A 48 4.92 25.42 -19.59
C TYR A 48 4.07 24.16 -19.53
N GLN A 49 3.50 23.79 -20.67
CA GLN A 49 2.60 22.65 -20.79
C GLN A 49 3.23 21.59 -21.71
N VAL A 50 3.06 20.33 -21.35
CA VAL A 50 3.43 19.21 -22.22
C VAL A 50 2.21 18.37 -22.48
N PHE A 51 1.91 18.18 -23.76
CA PHE A 51 0.97 17.18 -24.23
C PHE A 51 1.72 15.92 -24.65
N TYR A 52 1.09 14.78 -24.41
CA TYR A 52 1.64 13.47 -24.70
C TYR A 52 0.57 12.58 -25.33
N GLY A 53 0.92 11.87 -26.40
CA GLY A 53 -0.01 11.05 -27.15
C GLY A 53 0.65 9.97 -28.00
N SER A 54 -0.20 9.16 -28.63
CA SER A 54 0.20 8.21 -29.66
C SER A 54 0.01 8.77 -31.08
N ASP A 55 -0.72 9.87 -31.18
CA ASP A 55 -1.02 10.64 -32.38
C ASP A 55 -0.87 12.14 -32.10
N THR A 56 -1.11 12.97 -33.10
CA THR A 56 -1.11 14.43 -33.00
C THR A 56 -2.47 15.00 -32.53
N SER A 57 -3.32 14.17 -31.92
CA SER A 57 -4.63 14.60 -31.39
C SER A 57 -4.50 15.10 -29.95
N TRP A 58 -4.20 16.40 -29.81
CA TRP A 58 -3.92 17.00 -28.50
C TRP A 58 -5.21 17.25 -27.70
N LYS A 59 -5.31 16.64 -26.52
CA LYS A 59 -6.43 16.82 -25.58
C LYS A 59 -5.92 17.37 -24.24
N GLU A 60 -6.67 18.28 -23.61
CA GLU A 60 -6.30 18.85 -22.30
C GLU A 60 -6.14 17.76 -21.21
N GLU A 61 -6.94 16.70 -21.26
CA GLU A 61 -6.84 15.55 -20.36
C GLU A 61 -5.50 14.79 -20.48
N GLN A 62 -4.79 14.95 -21.59
CA GLN A 62 -3.51 14.32 -21.90
C GLN A 62 -2.37 15.34 -21.86
N SER A 63 -2.41 16.22 -20.86
CA SER A 63 -1.42 17.27 -20.68
C SER A 63 -1.05 17.49 -19.23
N GLN A 64 0.10 18.12 -18.99
CA GLN A 64 0.54 18.56 -17.66
C GLN A 64 1.15 19.96 -17.75
N LYS A 65 0.83 20.80 -16.76
CA LYS A 65 1.26 22.21 -16.68
C LYS A 65 2.23 22.40 -15.52
N VAL A 66 3.27 23.19 -15.74
CA VAL A 66 4.22 23.61 -14.70
C VAL A 66 4.45 25.11 -14.81
N GLU A 67 4.20 25.81 -13.71
CA GLU A 67 4.44 27.26 -13.63
C GLU A 67 5.94 27.56 -13.48
N TYR A 68 6.44 28.57 -14.19
CA TYR A 68 7.81 29.08 -14.08
C TYR A 68 7.79 30.49 -13.52
N ASN A 69 8.02 30.64 -12.22
CA ASN A 69 7.76 31.90 -11.50
C ASN A 69 8.99 32.80 -11.33
N LYS A 70 10.18 32.33 -11.68
CA LYS A 70 11.44 33.05 -11.45
C LYS A 70 12.19 33.27 -12.76
N VAL A 71 12.12 34.50 -13.25
CA VAL A 71 12.75 34.93 -14.50
C VAL A 71 14.27 34.76 -14.44
N ASN A 72 14.86 34.27 -15.53
CA ASN A 72 16.30 34.03 -15.73
C ASN A 72 16.95 33.04 -14.75
N GLU A 73 16.18 32.25 -13.98
CA GLU A 73 16.71 31.21 -13.08
C GLU A 73 16.54 29.82 -13.71
N GLU A 74 17.58 28.99 -13.70
CA GLU A 74 17.46 27.62 -14.19
C GLU A 74 16.49 26.81 -13.31
N LYS A 75 15.46 26.22 -13.92
CA LYS A 75 14.49 25.35 -13.24
C LYS A 75 14.46 23.98 -13.89
N LEU A 76 14.60 22.94 -13.08
CA LEU A 76 14.34 21.56 -13.51
C LEU A 76 12.83 21.30 -13.52
N ILE A 77 12.27 21.07 -14.71
CA ILE A 77 10.87 20.69 -14.90
C ILE A 77 10.76 19.17 -15.05
N LYS A 78 9.68 18.59 -14.50
CA LYS A 78 9.39 17.16 -14.57
C LYS A 78 7.92 16.93 -14.91
N TYR A 79 7.66 16.06 -15.87
CA TYR A 79 6.34 15.60 -16.29
C TYR A 79 6.25 14.08 -16.18
N SER A 80 5.11 13.55 -15.75
CA SER A 80 4.82 12.11 -15.72
C SER A 80 4.01 11.73 -16.96
N ILE A 81 4.66 11.21 -17.99
CA ILE A 81 4.01 10.88 -19.27
C ILE A 81 3.74 9.37 -19.35
N PRO A 82 2.64 8.92 -19.99
CA PRO A 82 2.40 7.50 -20.24
C PRO A 82 3.56 6.86 -20.98
N LYS A 83 3.82 5.59 -20.66
CA LYS A 83 4.87 4.79 -21.27
C LYS A 83 4.73 4.80 -22.78
N GLU A 84 3.52 4.51 -23.28
CA GLU A 84 3.13 4.37 -24.70
C GLU A 84 3.19 5.68 -25.53
N THR A 85 3.66 6.78 -24.94
CA THR A 85 3.79 8.06 -25.64
C THR A 85 4.81 7.95 -26.77
N THR A 86 4.39 8.24 -28.00
CA THR A 86 5.27 8.34 -29.17
C THR A 86 5.45 9.79 -29.62
N MET A 87 4.48 10.65 -29.30
CA MET A 87 4.47 12.06 -29.70
C MET A 87 4.41 12.95 -28.46
N LEU A 88 5.27 13.96 -28.44
CA LEU A 88 5.28 15.02 -27.43
C LEU A 88 5.02 16.36 -28.11
N ARG A 89 4.18 17.20 -27.50
CA ARG A 89 4.05 18.61 -27.84
C ARG A 89 4.44 19.44 -26.63
N LEU A 90 5.47 20.25 -26.80
CA LEU A 90 5.99 21.17 -25.79
C LEU A 90 5.42 22.56 -26.08
N ASP A 91 4.52 23.03 -25.21
CA ASP A 91 3.98 24.37 -25.26
C ASP A 91 4.83 25.29 -24.39
N LEU A 92 5.30 26.36 -25.01
CA LEU A 92 6.39 27.21 -24.53
C LEU A 92 5.89 28.50 -23.88
N GLY A 93 4.68 28.48 -23.33
CA GLY A 93 4.04 29.63 -22.68
C GLY A 93 2.98 30.32 -23.54
N ASN A 94 2.46 31.44 -23.04
CA ASN A 94 1.43 32.26 -23.68
C ASN A 94 1.95 33.65 -24.09
N GLN A 95 3.26 33.89 -24.00
CA GLN A 95 3.88 35.17 -24.34
C GLN A 95 5.17 34.96 -25.13
N ALA A 96 5.48 35.95 -25.99
CA ALA A 96 6.77 36.02 -26.67
C ALA A 96 7.91 36.12 -25.64
N SER A 97 8.82 35.15 -25.70
CA SER A 97 9.91 34.98 -24.75
C SER A 97 11.13 34.33 -25.39
N HIS A 98 12.28 34.52 -24.74
CA HIS A 98 13.54 33.87 -25.05
C HIS A 98 13.76 32.72 -24.07
N ILE A 99 13.74 31.49 -24.59
CA ILE A 99 13.77 30.27 -23.80
C ILE A 99 15.03 29.47 -24.11
N LYS A 100 15.69 28.96 -23.06
CA LYS A 100 16.78 28.00 -23.14
C LYS A 100 16.35 26.68 -22.49
N ILE A 101 16.37 25.59 -23.25
CA ILE A 101 16.09 24.23 -22.77
C ILE A 101 17.37 23.39 -22.83
N SER A 102 17.69 22.64 -21.77
CA SER A 102 18.85 21.74 -21.73
C SER A 102 18.55 20.47 -20.92
N ASP A 103 19.45 19.49 -20.98
CA ASP A 103 19.35 18.22 -20.22
C ASP A 103 17.97 17.53 -20.37
N ILE A 104 17.50 17.36 -21.60
CA ILE A 104 16.22 16.68 -21.87
C ILE A 104 16.40 15.17 -21.71
N LYS A 105 15.72 14.58 -20.71
CA LYS A 105 15.87 13.17 -20.34
C LYS A 105 14.53 12.50 -20.13
N LEU A 106 14.45 11.24 -20.55
CA LEU A 106 13.43 10.30 -20.09
C LEU A 106 14.01 9.43 -19.00
N SER A 107 13.34 9.38 -17.85
CA SER A 107 13.79 8.60 -16.70
C SER A 107 12.71 7.69 -16.15
N SER A 108 13.12 6.50 -15.73
CA SER A 108 12.27 5.54 -15.03
C SER A 108 13.13 4.63 -14.14
N PHE A 109 12.68 4.38 -12.91
CA PHE A 109 13.37 3.54 -11.92
C PHE A 109 14.89 3.80 -11.79
N GLY A 110 15.30 5.07 -11.78
CA GLY A 110 16.70 5.48 -11.56
C GLY A 110 17.62 5.33 -12.78
N LYS A 111 17.11 4.88 -13.93
CA LYS A 111 17.80 5.01 -15.22
C LYS A 111 17.26 6.21 -15.99
N SER A 112 18.15 6.96 -16.61
CA SER A 112 17.84 8.08 -17.50
C SER A 112 18.46 7.84 -18.87
N VAL A 113 17.73 8.20 -19.93
CA VAL A 113 18.23 8.26 -21.29
C VAL A 113 18.00 9.68 -21.80
N ASP A 114 19.02 10.26 -22.40
CA ASP A 114 18.95 11.61 -22.98
C ASP A 114 18.16 11.55 -24.30
N ILE A 115 17.30 12.54 -24.54
CA ILE A 115 16.62 12.72 -25.82
C ILE A 115 17.56 13.51 -26.74
N ASP A 116 17.70 13.07 -27.99
CA ASP A 116 18.51 13.78 -28.97
C ASP A 116 17.88 15.14 -29.34
N MET A 117 18.53 16.20 -28.89
CA MET A 117 18.10 17.58 -29.11
C MET A 117 18.21 18.01 -30.58
N ASN A 118 19.07 17.36 -31.38
CA ASN A 118 19.17 17.68 -32.82
C ASN A 118 17.87 17.35 -33.55
N ASN A 119 17.24 16.23 -33.21
CA ASN A 119 15.97 15.81 -33.79
C ASN A 119 14.79 16.67 -33.31
N MET A 120 14.88 17.28 -32.12
CA MET A 120 13.89 18.25 -31.66
C MET A 120 13.98 19.57 -32.43
N VAL A 121 15.20 20.07 -32.65
CA VAL A 121 15.42 21.30 -33.44
C VAL A 121 15.00 21.11 -34.90
N ALA A 122 15.20 19.91 -35.46
CA ALA A 122 14.84 19.58 -36.83
C ALA A 122 13.34 19.30 -37.06
N SER A 123 12.49 19.40 -36.02
CA SER A 123 11.07 19.09 -36.15
C SER A 123 10.35 19.99 -37.17
N GLU A 124 9.51 19.38 -38.01
CA GLU A 124 8.71 20.05 -39.04
C GLU A 124 7.46 20.74 -38.48
N GLU A 125 6.95 20.30 -37.33
CA GLU A 125 5.74 20.85 -36.69
C GLU A 125 6.11 21.84 -35.57
N LYS A 126 6.15 23.13 -35.95
CA LYS A 126 6.37 24.27 -35.05
C LYS A 126 5.30 25.33 -35.28
N ASN A 127 4.87 25.99 -34.22
CA ASN A 127 3.97 27.14 -34.29
C ASN A 127 4.54 28.29 -33.48
N GLN A 128 4.49 29.51 -34.03
CA GLN A 128 4.89 30.74 -33.35
C GLN A 128 6.32 30.70 -32.74
N ILE A 129 7.25 30.06 -33.44
CA ILE A 129 8.68 30.00 -33.10
C ILE A 129 9.48 30.67 -34.23
N GLU A 130 10.18 31.76 -33.92
CA GLU A 130 11.01 32.52 -34.89
C GLU A 130 12.36 31.88 -35.11
N GLN A 131 13.00 31.43 -34.04
CA GLN A 131 14.32 30.82 -34.08
C GLN A 131 14.35 29.65 -33.11
N CYS A 132 14.91 28.53 -33.57
CA CYS A 132 15.14 27.34 -32.75
C CYS A 132 16.47 26.76 -33.19
N ASN A 133 17.52 26.98 -32.40
CA ASN A 133 18.89 26.60 -32.74
C ASN A 133 19.53 25.83 -31.58
N LEU A 134 20.39 24.88 -31.91
CA LEU A 134 21.20 24.18 -30.92
C LEU A 134 22.49 24.97 -30.67
N GLN A 135 22.74 25.37 -29.42
CA GLN A 135 23.98 26.01 -28.98
C GLN A 135 24.41 25.43 -27.63
N ASP A 136 25.68 25.03 -27.50
CA ASP A 136 26.26 24.51 -26.25
C ASP A 136 25.39 23.45 -25.55
N ASN A 137 24.93 22.46 -26.32
CA ASN A 137 24.07 21.36 -25.83
C ASN A 137 22.76 21.84 -25.17
N SER A 138 22.28 23.00 -25.61
CA SER A 138 21.02 23.62 -25.21
C SER A 138 20.26 24.06 -26.45
N ILE A 139 18.93 23.92 -26.42
CA ILE A 139 18.04 24.47 -27.44
C ILE A 139 17.70 25.90 -27.04
N ILE A 140 18.04 26.84 -27.91
CA ILE A 140 17.65 28.25 -27.77
C ILE A 140 16.45 28.51 -28.67
N ILE A 141 15.35 28.98 -28.08
CA ILE A 141 14.07 29.18 -28.73
C ILE A 141 13.62 30.63 -28.52
N ASN A 142 13.34 31.32 -29.61
CA ASN A 142 12.67 32.63 -29.60
C ASN A 142 11.23 32.45 -30.09
N THR A 143 10.26 32.81 -29.27
CA THR A 143 8.83 32.63 -29.55
C THR A 143 8.17 33.95 -29.94
N ASN A 144 7.18 33.90 -30.85
CA ASN A 144 6.41 35.06 -31.28
C ASN A 144 4.90 34.80 -31.29
N GLY A 145 4.27 35.03 -30.14
CA GLY A 145 2.82 34.99 -30.04
C GLY A 145 2.34 34.50 -28.69
N SER A 146 1.14 33.94 -28.70
CA SER A 146 0.41 33.49 -27.50
C SER A 146 0.21 31.98 -27.40
N ASP A 147 0.66 31.21 -28.39
CA ASP A 147 0.63 29.74 -28.41
C ASP A 147 1.86 29.14 -29.14
N PRO A 148 3.10 29.46 -28.71
CA PRO A 148 4.29 28.83 -29.24
C PRO A 148 4.40 27.37 -28.82
N TYR A 149 4.50 26.46 -29.78
CA TYR A 149 4.70 25.04 -29.50
C TYR A 149 5.65 24.35 -30.47
N LEU A 150 6.24 23.26 -29.98
CA LEU A 150 7.11 22.36 -30.74
C LEU A 150 6.65 20.91 -30.54
N VAL A 151 6.39 20.21 -31.64
CA VAL A 151 6.08 18.78 -31.62
C VAL A 151 7.34 17.97 -31.84
N HIS A 152 7.49 16.84 -31.14
CA HIS A 152 8.61 15.93 -31.32
C HIS A 152 8.16 14.47 -31.24
N ALA A 153 8.57 13.68 -32.24
CA ALA A 153 8.42 12.24 -32.24
C ALA A 153 9.56 11.59 -31.43
N LEU A 154 9.21 10.82 -30.41
CA LEU A 154 10.17 10.09 -29.60
C LEU A 154 10.73 8.90 -30.39
N ASP A 155 12.06 8.74 -30.37
CA ASP A 155 12.70 7.59 -31.00
C ASP A 155 12.33 6.29 -30.28
N ASN A 156 11.78 5.35 -31.04
CA ASN A 156 11.47 3.99 -30.62
C ASN A 156 12.69 3.26 -30.02
N SER A 157 13.92 3.60 -30.41
CA SER A 157 15.15 2.99 -29.89
C SER A 157 15.41 3.35 -28.42
N ILE A 158 15.20 4.62 -28.05
CA ILE A 158 15.33 5.17 -26.69
C ILE A 158 14.27 4.55 -25.79
N ILE A 159 13.03 4.55 -26.30
CA ILE A 159 11.86 3.95 -25.67
C ILE A 159 12.12 2.46 -25.36
N ASN A 160 12.60 1.70 -26.35
CA ASN A 160 12.90 0.27 -26.18
C ASN A 160 14.01 -0.01 -25.17
N THR A 161 15.03 0.84 -25.10
CA THR A 161 16.15 0.68 -24.14
C THR A 161 15.68 0.88 -22.70
N LEU A 162 14.88 1.92 -22.45
CA LEU A 162 14.23 2.14 -21.17
C LEU A 162 13.31 0.96 -20.81
N TYR A 163 12.46 0.53 -21.74
CA TYR A 163 11.51 -0.55 -21.51
C TYR A 163 12.17 -1.89 -21.23
N LYS A 164 13.25 -2.23 -21.92
CA LYS A 164 13.98 -3.48 -21.70
C LYS A 164 14.50 -3.57 -20.28
N SER A 165 15.01 -2.45 -19.74
CA SER A 165 15.50 -2.39 -18.36
C SER A 165 14.38 -2.51 -17.33
N ILE A 166 13.23 -1.88 -17.59
CA ILE A 166 12.04 -1.96 -16.74
C ILE A 166 11.47 -3.38 -16.73
N ASN A 167 11.37 -4.01 -17.90
CA ASN A 167 10.91 -5.39 -18.04
C ASN A 167 11.85 -6.36 -17.32
N LEU A 168 13.16 -6.13 -17.35
CA LEU A 168 14.13 -6.95 -16.61
C LEU A 168 13.88 -6.89 -15.09
N ILE A 169 13.74 -5.68 -14.52
CA ILE A 169 13.49 -5.51 -13.08
C ILE A 169 12.15 -6.14 -12.68
N ASN A 170 11.10 -5.89 -13.47
CA ASN A 170 9.78 -6.47 -13.23
C ASN A 170 9.84 -8.02 -13.26
N ASN A 171 10.56 -8.59 -14.22
CA ASN A 171 10.76 -10.04 -14.30
C ASN A 171 11.55 -10.60 -13.11
N ILE A 172 12.60 -9.91 -12.65
CA ILE A 172 13.34 -10.31 -11.44
C ILE A 172 12.43 -10.29 -10.21
N LEU A 173 11.64 -9.23 -10.02
CA LEU A 173 10.71 -9.12 -8.90
C LEU A 173 9.62 -10.20 -8.96
N LYS A 174 9.06 -10.50 -10.14
CA LYS A 174 8.12 -11.61 -10.33
C LYS A 174 8.72 -12.94 -9.89
N VAL A 175 9.96 -13.24 -10.30
CA VAL A 175 10.67 -14.47 -9.92
C VAL A 175 10.89 -14.54 -8.40
N LEU A 176 11.29 -13.44 -7.78
CA LEU A 176 11.42 -13.34 -6.32
C LEU A 176 10.10 -13.63 -5.59
N ILE A 177 8.99 -13.06 -6.08
CA ILE A 177 7.66 -13.34 -5.54
C ILE A 177 7.31 -14.82 -5.70
N CYS A 178 7.50 -15.41 -6.89
CA CYS A 178 7.27 -16.85 -7.11
C CYS A 178 8.07 -17.72 -6.12
N ILE A 179 9.35 -17.44 -5.92
CA ILE A 179 10.20 -18.19 -4.97
C ILE A 179 9.66 -18.11 -3.55
N ILE A 180 9.22 -16.93 -3.10
CA ILE A 180 8.65 -16.74 -1.77
C ILE A 180 7.34 -17.52 -1.64
N VAL A 181 6.44 -17.42 -2.63
CA VAL A 181 5.16 -18.15 -2.62
C VAL A 181 5.39 -19.66 -2.62
N ASP A 182 6.31 -20.15 -3.45
CA ASP A 182 6.65 -21.57 -3.52
C ASP A 182 7.21 -22.07 -2.19
N LEU A 183 8.12 -21.32 -1.57
CA LEU A 183 8.67 -21.64 -0.26
C LEU A 183 7.58 -21.72 0.82
N VAL A 184 6.64 -20.76 0.82
CA VAL A 184 5.47 -20.77 1.71
C VAL A 184 4.62 -22.02 1.46
N LEU A 185 4.28 -22.33 0.21
CA LEU A 185 3.48 -23.51 -0.15
C LEU A 185 4.15 -24.82 0.29
N VAL A 186 5.47 -24.94 0.11
CA VAL A 186 6.24 -26.10 0.58
C VAL A 186 6.17 -26.23 2.11
N VAL A 187 6.34 -25.13 2.84
CA VAL A 187 6.28 -25.13 4.32
C VAL A 187 4.87 -25.49 4.79
N VAL A 188 3.83 -24.92 4.18
CA VAL A 188 2.40 -25.23 4.46
C VAL A 188 2.15 -26.73 4.34
N LEU A 189 2.60 -27.37 3.26
CA LEU A 189 2.38 -28.80 3.08
C LEU A 189 3.19 -29.67 4.04
N LYS A 190 4.46 -29.31 4.31
CA LYS A 190 5.29 -30.01 5.29
C LYS A 190 4.69 -29.92 6.69
N LYS A 191 4.06 -28.79 7.05
CA LYS A 191 3.53 -28.51 8.39
C LYS A 191 2.00 -28.58 8.49
N CYS A 192 1.33 -29.09 7.45
CA CYS A 192 -0.12 -29.21 7.35
C CYS A 192 -0.77 -29.93 8.55
N ARG A 193 -0.15 -30.98 9.11
CA ARG A 193 -0.66 -31.62 10.35
C ARG A 193 -0.72 -30.66 11.53
N SER A 194 0.26 -29.78 11.65
CA SER A 194 0.30 -28.79 12.72
C SER A 194 -0.86 -27.79 12.59
N ILE A 195 -1.12 -27.35 11.37
CA ILE A 195 -2.22 -26.42 11.08
C ILE A 195 -3.55 -27.08 11.39
N VAL A 196 -3.80 -28.29 10.85
CA VAL A 196 -5.08 -29.02 11.04
C VAL A 196 -5.38 -29.28 12.52
N THR A 197 -4.35 -29.61 13.30
CA THR A 197 -4.53 -29.84 14.73
C THR A 197 -4.85 -28.55 15.49
N LEU A 198 -4.22 -27.42 15.14
CA LEU A 198 -4.55 -26.12 15.74
C LEU A 198 -5.98 -25.69 15.35
N THR A 199 -6.35 -25.80 14.09
CA THR A 199 -7.71 -25.44 13.63
C THR A 199 -8.78 -26.32 14.27
N ASN A 200 -8.50 -27.61 14.47
CA ASN A 200 -9.40 -28.51 15.17
C ASN A 200 -9.53 -28.15 16.66
N GLU A 201 -8.42 -27.79 17.32
CA GLU A 201 -8.45 -27.28 18.70
C GLU A 201 -9.34 -26.03 18.81
N LEU A 202 -9.19 -25.07 17.90
CA LEU A 202 -10.02 -23.86 17.87
C LEU A 202 -11.50 -24.19 17.66
N ARG A 203 -11.81 -25.05 16.68
CA ARG A 203 -13.19 -25.45 16.38
C ARG A 203 -13.87 -26.16 17.54
N ASN A 204 -13.15 -27.07 18.20
CA ASN A 204 -13.68 -27.85 19.32
C ASN A 204 -13.92 -26.99 20.57
N ASN A 205 -13.20 -25.87 20.71
CA ASN A 205 -13.28 -24.98 21.88
C ASN A 205 -14.03 -23.66 21.60
N LYS A 206 -14.85 -23.60 20.54
CA LYS A 206 -15.56 -22.36 20.12
C LYS A 206 -16.38 -21.69 21.23
N ALA A 207 -17.07 -22.48 22.06
CA ALA A 207 -17.89 -21.95 23.16
C ALA A 207 -17.02 -21.36 24.28
N LEU A 208 -15.90 -22.02 24.60
CA LEU A 208 -14.93 -21.53 25.58
C LEU A 208 -14.26 -20.25 25.07
N ILE A 209 -13.85 -20.21 23.80
CA ILE A 209 -13.28 -19.02 23.16
C ILE A 209 -14.25 -17.85 23.29
N TRP A 210 -15.53 -18.05 22.95
CA TRP A 210 -16.54 -17.01 23.02
C TRP A 210 -16.75 -16.48 24.45
N ASN A 211 -16.87 -17.38 25.42
CA ASN A 211 -17.06 -17.00 26.83
C ASN A 211 -15.84 -16.26 27.39
N LEU A 212 -14.63 -16.73 27.09
CA LEU A 212 -13.41 -16.05 27.50
C LEU A 212 -13.25 -14.68 26.82
N SER A 213 -13.63 -14.54 25.55
CA SER A 213 -13.53 -13.26 24.83
C SER A 213 -14.48 -12.21 25.42
N LYS A 214 -15.71 -12.61 25.79
CA LYS A 214 -16.65 -11.75 26.50
C LYS A 214 -16.14 -11.34 27.88
N ASN A 215 -15.61 -12.31 28.62
CA ASN A 215 -15.06 -12.04 29.94
C ASN A 215 -13.86 -11.10 29.84
N ASP A 216 -12.94 -11.36 28.91
CA ASP A 216 -11.78 -10.50 28.64
C ASP A 216 -12.20 -9.05 28.40
N PHE A 217 -13.12 -8.83 27.45
CA PHE A 217 -13.66 -7.51 27.15
C PHE A 217 -14.28 -6.84 28.39
N LYS A 218 -15.10 -7.56 29.15
CA LYS A 218 -15.74 -7.02 30.37
C LYS A 218 -14.71 -6.67 31.44
N THR A 219 -13.70 -7.52 31.64
CA THR A 219 -12.68 -7.33 32.69
C THR A 219 -11.73 -6.18 32.39
N LYS A 220 -11.43 -5.92 31.10
CA LYS A 220 -10.53 -4.84 30.68
C LYS A 220 -11.00 -3.46 31.14
N TYR A 221 -12.31 -3.29 31.27
CA TYR A 221 -12.94 -2.03 31.65
C TYR A 221 -13.63 -2.09 33.03
N ALA A 222 -13.45 -3.18 33.77
CA ALA A 222 -14.03 -3.32 35.10
C ALA A 222 -13.28 -2.44 36.13
N GLY A 223 -14.00 -1.90 37.10
CA GLY A 223 -13.42 -1.11 38.21
C GLY A 223 -13.00 0.32 37.84
N SER A 224 -13.17 0.76 36.60
CA SER A 224 -12.94 2.15 36.18
C SER A 224 -14.24 2.96 36.19
N TYR A 225 -14.18 4.23 36.62
CA TYR A 225 -15.34 5.13 36.68
C TYR A 225 -16.08 5.27 35.34
N LEU A 226 -15.36 5.37 34.22
CA LEU A 226 -15.98 5.49 32.88
C LEU A 226 -16.27 4.13 32.22
N GLY A 227 -15.80 3.02 32.82
CA GLY A 227 -16.04 1.67 32.33
C GLY A 227 -15.66 1.48 30.87
N ILE A 228 -16.55 0.82 30.11
CA ILE A 228 -16.37 0.46 28.69
C ILE A 228 -16.15 1.69 27.80
N THR A 229 -16.60 2.87 28.23
CA THR A 229 -16.41 4.14 27.48
C THR A 229 -14.93 4.39 27.18
N TRP A 230 -14.01 3.98 28.05
CA TRP A 230 -12.56 4.09 27.82
C TRP A 230 -12.07 3.38 26.56
N ALA A 231 -12.76 2.33 26.10
CA ALA A 231 -12.45 1.67 24.84
C ALA A 231 -12.52 2.62 23.64
N PHE A 232 -13.35 3.65 23.73
CA PHE A 232 -13.67 4.56 22.63
C PHE A 232 -13.01 5.93 22.79
N VAL A 233 -12.83 6.40 24.02
CA VAL A 233 -12.26 7.74 24.29
C VAL A 233 -10.90 7.90 23.62
N GLN A 234 -9.96 6.97 23.85
CA GLN A 234 -8.61 7.12 23.32
C GLN A 234 -8.58 7.12 21.78
N PRO A 235 -9.19 6.16 21.05
CA PRO A 235 -9.20 6.20 19.59
C PRO A 235 -9.93 7.43 19.02
N ILE A 236 -11.05 7.85 19.62
CA ILE A 236 -11.80 9.04 19.16
C ILE A 236 -10.95 10.31 19.34
N VAL A 237 -10.34 10.50 20.51
CA VAL A 237 -9.44 11.64 20.75
C VAL A 237 -8.27 11.60 19.76
N THR A 238 -7.72 10.42 19.49
CA THR A 238 -6.63 10.25 18.52
C THR A 238 -7.06 10.67 17.11
N ILE A 239 -8.25 10.25 16.66
CA ILE A 239 -8.83 10.67 15.37
C ILE A 239 -9.01 12.18 15.34
N LEU A 240 -9.60 12.78 16.38
CA LEU A 240 -9.87 14.22 16.44
C LEU A 240 -8.59 15.04 16.40
N VAL A 241 -7.56 14.64 17.15
CA VAL A 241 -6.25 15.31 17.16
C VAL A 241 -5.62 15.24 15.77
N TYR A 242 -5.58 14.06 15.14
CA TYR A 242 -4.98 13.95 13.82
C TYR A 242 -5.78 14.69 12.75
N TRP A 243 -7.10 14.57 12.77
CA TRP A 243 -7.95 15.35 11.88
C TRP A 243 -7.68 16.85 12.03
N PHE A 244 -7.67 17.36 13.27
CA PHE A 244 -7.42 18.78 13.53
C PHE A 244 -6.04 19.24 13.07
N VAL A 245 -5.00 18.48 13.40
CA VAL A 245 -3.61 18.82 13.06
C VAL A 245 -3.39 18.82 11.55
N PHE A 246 -3.88 17.82 10.82
CA PHE A 246 -3.65 17.73 9.37
C PHE A 246 -4.54 18.68 8.57
N GLU A 247 -5.81 18.81 8.96
CA GLU A 247 -6.78 19.66 8.25
C GLU A 247 -6.54 21.15 8.54
N PHE A 248 -6.45 21.54 9.81
CA PHE A 248 -6.36 22.95 10.21
C PHE A 248 -4.94 23.41 10.53
N GLY A 249 -4.13 22.55 11.14
CA GLY A 249 -2.76 22.88 11.53
C GLY A 249 -1.80 22.96 10.34
N LEU A 250 -1.69 21.86 9.59
CA LEU A 250 -0.81 21.73 8.43
C LEU A 250 -1.46 22.20 7.13
N LYS A 251 -2.79 22.34 7.10
CA LYS A 251 -3.58 22.64 5.90
C LYS A 251 -3.23 21.71 4.73
N ALA A 252 -2.91 20.45 5.06
CA ALA A 252 -2.58 19.44 4.07
C ALA A 252 -3.83 19.04 3.26
N GLY A 253 -5.01 19.18 3.85
CA GLY A 253 -6.29 18.84 3.25
C GLY A 253 -6.40 17.35 2.90
N SER A 254 -7.45 17.01 2.16
CA SER A 254 -7.64 15.65 1.67
C SER A 254 -6.71 15.33 0.50
N PRO A 255 -6.07 14.16 0.47
CA PRO A 255 -5.27 13.72 -0.68
C PRO A 255 -6.08 13.48 -1.96
N MET A 256 -7.41 13.45 -1.87
CA MET A 256 -8.30 13.20 -2.99
C MET A 256 -9.33 14.33 -3.12
N ALA A 257 -9.51 14.83 -4.34
CA ALA A 257 -10.49 15.87 -4.63
C ALA A 257 -11.90 15.42 -4.24
N ASN A 258 -12.68 16.32 -3.65
CA ASN A 258 -14.07 16.11 -3.21
C ASN A 258 -14.28 15.05 -2.12
N VAL A 259 -13.22 14.62 -1.42
CA VAL A 259 -13.34 13.72 -0.26
C VAL A 259 -12.92 14.48 0.99
N PRO A 260 -13.74 14.58 2.04
CA PRO A 260 -13.32 15.19 3.30
C PRO A 260 -12.20 14.39 3.97
N PHE A 261 -11.17 15.08 4.48
CA PHE A 261 -10.01 14.42 5.08
C PHE A 261 -10.38 13.50 6.26
N VAL A 262 -11.40 13.85 7.04
CA VAL A 262 -11.88 13.00 8.14
C VAL A 262 -12.40 11.65 7.66
N VAL A 263 -13.11 11.59 6.54
CA VAL A 263 -13.63 10.33 5.97
C VAL A 263 -12.46 9.46 5.48
N TRP A 264 -11.49 10.07 4.82
CA TRP A 264 -10.24 9.43 4.39
C TRP A 264 -9.44 8.87 5.57
N LEU A 265 -9.30 9.67 6.62
CA LEU A 265 -8.54 9.37 7.83
C LEU A 265 -9.18 8.23 8.62
N VAL A 266 -10.47 8.35 8.93
CA VAL A 266 -11.21 7.36 9.74
C VAL A 266 -11.27 6.01 9.02
N SER A 267 -11.42 6.00 7.69
CA SER A 267 -11.37 4.78 6.88
C SER A 267 -10.05 4.01 7.04
N GLY A 268 -8.92 4.71 7.18
CA GLY A 268 -7.62 4.07 7.41
C GLY A 268 -7.31 3.77 8.87
N MET A 269 -7.75 4.61 9.80
CA MET A 269 -7.43 4.47 11.23
C MET A 269 -8.17 3.31 11.90
N ILE A 270 -9.41 3.02 11.52
CA ILE A 270 -10.21 1.96 12.15
C ILE A 270 -9.59 0.56 12.01
N PRO A 271 -9.27 0.06 10.80
CA PRO A 271 -8.60 -1.24 10.69
C PRO A 271 -7.24 -1.25 11.37
N TRP A 272 -6.53 -0.11 11.39
CA TRP A 272 -5.26 0.02 12.09
C TRP A 272 -5.41 -0.14 13.61
N PHE A 273 -6.40 0.52 14.23
CA PHE A 273 -6.66 0.37 15.67
C PHE A 273 -6.98 -1.06 16.06
N PHE A 274 -7.80 -1.75 15.26
CA PHE A 274 -8.07 -3.16 15.50
C PHE A 274 -6.83 -4.03 15.38
N PHE A 275 -6.00 -3.80 14.36
CA PHE A 275 -4.73 -4.50 14.19
C PHE A 275 -3.77 -4.26 15.38
N GLN A 276 -3.58 -3.00 15.76
CA GLN A 276 -2.69 -2.59 16.85
C GLN A 276 -3.12 -3.17 18.20
N GLU A 277 -4.39 -3.00 18.56
CA GLU A 277 -4.94 -3.51 19.82
C GLU A 277 -4.95 -5.05 19.84
N GLY A 278 -5.42 -5.67 18.76
CA GLY A 278 -5.48 -7.12 18.64
C GLY A 278 -4.11 -7.77 18.74
N LEU A 279 -3.10 -7.24 18.02
CA LEU A 279 -1.75 -7.78 18.02
C LEU A 279 -1.08 -7.65 19.39
N LEU A 280 -1.18 -6.48 20.02
CA LEU A 280 -0.54 -6.23 21.31
C LEU A 280 -1.15 -7.10 22.42
N ASN A 281 -2.48 -7.13 22.53
CA ASN A 281 -3.17 -7.94 23.53
C ASN A 281 -2.92 -9.44 23.31
N ALA A 282 -2.95 -9.90 22.06
CA ALA A 282 -2.71 -11.30 21.74
C ALA A 282 -1.24 -11.70 21.95
N THR A 283 -0.28 -10.78 21.75
CA THR A 283 1.13 -11.03 22.08
C THR A 283 1.28 -11.30 23.57
N ASN A 284 0.72 -10.43 24.43
CA ASN A 284 0.91 -10.54 25.88
C ASN A 284 0.00 -11.58 26.55
N CYS A 285 -0.89 -12.25 25.80
CA CYS A 285 -1.94 -13.09 26.37
C CYS A 285 -1.41 -14.24 27.23
N MET A 286 -0.24 -14.79 26.91
CA MET A 286 0.34 -15.91 27.69
C MET A 286 0.86 -15.46 29.05
N LEU A 287 1.37 -14.23 29.13
CA LEU A 287 1.84 -13.63 30.38
C LEU A 287 0.65 -13.28 31.28
N GLU A 288 -0.38 -12.67 30.71
CA GLU A 288 -1.60 -12.28 31.43
C GLU A 288 -2.38 -13.49 31.97
N TYR A 289 -2.48 -14.56 31.19
CA TYR A 289 -3.14 -15.81 31.61
C TYR A 289 -2.16 -16.83 32.21
N SER A 290 -1.01 -16.41 32.72
CA SER A 290 0.02 -17.31 33.26
C SER A 290 -0.52 -18.30 34.31
N TYR A 291 -1.51 -17.91 35.11
CA TYR A 291 -2.19 -18.79 36.07
C TYR A 291 -2.93 -19.97 35.40
N LEU A 292 -3.58 -19.74 34.24
CA LEU A 292 -4.22 -20.81 33.46
C LEU A 292 -3.17 -21.69 32.78
N VAL A 293 -2.04 -21.10 32.38
CA VAL A 293 -0.95 -21.81 31.72
C VAL A 293 -0.27 -22.79 32.67
N LYS A 294 -0.09 -22.42 33.95
CA LYS A 294 0.65 -23.22 34.94
C LYS A 294 -0.16 -24.31 35.66
N LYS A 295 -1.46 -24.11 35.90
CA LYS A 295 -2.21 -24.87 36.92
C LYS A 295 -3.37 -25.74 36.42
N VAL A 296 -3.76 -25.65 35.16
CA VAL A 296 -4.94 -26.36 34.63
C VAL A 296 -4.56 -27.07 33.31
N VAL A 297 -5.21 -28.20 32.99
CA VAL A 297 -5.13 -28.85 31.66
C VAL A 297 -5.87 -27.99 30.61
N PHE A 298 -5.45 -26.73 30.49
CA PHE A 298 -6.09 -25.71 29.68
C PHE A 298 -5.46 -25.67 28.29
N LYS A 299 -6.30 -25.52 27.25
CA LYS A 299 -5.83 -25.43 25.87
C LYS A 299 -5.34 -24.01 25.57
N ILE A 300 -4.13 -23.69 26.03
CA ILE A 300 -3.50 -22.36 25.89
C ILE A 300 -3.40 -21.85 24.44
N SER A 301 -3.49 -22.73 23.42
CA SER A 301 -3.53 -22.39 21.99
C SER A 301 -4.73 -21.53 21.59
N ILE A 302 -5.77 -21.43 22.43
CA ILE A 302 -6.96 -20.60 22.18
C ILE A 302 -6.80 -19.15 22.66
N LEU A 303 -5.81 -18.84 23.50
CA LEU A 303 -5.70 -17.51 24.12
C LEU A 303 -5.44 -16.38 23.12
N PRO A 304 -4.61 -16.54 22.06
CA PRO A 304 -4.41 -15.47 21.09
C PRO A 304 -5.71 -15.08 20.38
N ILE A 305 -6.54 -16.05 19.97
CA ILE A 305 -7.81 -15.78 19.30
C ILE A 305 -8.83 -15.14 20.26
N VAL A 306 -8.80 -15.47 21.55
CA VAL A 306 -9.66 -14.86 22.57
C VAL A 306 -9.43 -13.34 22.63
N LYS A 307 -8.16 -12.92 22.68
CA LYS A 307 -7.80 -11.49 22.70
C LYS A 307 -8.19 -10.76 21.41
N ILE A 308 -8.06 -11.43 20.26
CA ILE A 308 -8.42 -10.82 18.96
C ILE A 308 -9.94 -10.69 18.82
N ILE A 309 -10.73 -11.66 19.28
CA ILE A 309 -12.21 -11.54 19.30
C ILE A 309 -12.67 -10.46 20.28
N SER A 310 -12.00 -10.33 21.44
CA SER A 310 -12.25 -9.23 22.38
C SER A 310 -12.04 -7.85 21.73
N ALA A 311 -10.93 -7.67 21.01
CA ALA A 311 -10.66 -6.45 20.23
C ALA A 311 -11.64 -6.26 19.07
N LEU A 312 -12.16 -7.34 18.48
CA LEU A 312 -13.16 -7.29 17.41
C LEU A 312 -14.47 -6.62 17.89
N PHE A 313 -14.84 -6.75 19.17
CA PHE A 313 -16.04 -6.06 19.70
C PHE A 313 -15.90 -4.53 19.61
N VAL A 314 -14.73 -4.00 19.93
CA VAL A 314 -14.43 -2.56 19.79
C VAL A 314 -14.45 -2.16 18.32
N HIS A 315 -13.81 -2.96 17.46
CA HIS A 315 -13.77 -2.73 16.02
C HIS A 315 -15.16 -2.64 15.39
N LEU A 316 -16.09 -3.52 15.77
CA LEU A 316 -17.47 -3.49 15.25
C LEU A 316 -18.20 -2.18 15.61
N VAL A 317 -17.96 -1.62 16.79
CA VAL A 317 -18.49 -0.29 17.16
C VAL A 317 -17.85 0.79 16.29
N PHE A 318 -16.55 0.72 16.05
CA PHE A 318 -15.86 1.67 15.18
C PHE A 318 -16.28 1.58 13.71
N ILE A 319 -16.67 0.42 13.20
CA ILE A 319 -17.33 0.31 11.89
C ILE A 319 -18.64 1.10 11.88
N GLY A 320 -19.46 1.00 12.94
CA GLY A 320 -20.66 1.83 13.10
C GLY A 320 -20.32 3.33 13.12
N PHE A 321 -19.28 3.72 13.86
CA PHE A 321 -18.77 5.09 13.89
C PHE A 321 -18.32 5.58 12.50
N LEU A 322 -17.65 4.73 11.70
CA LEU A 322 -17.28 5.04 10.32
C LEU A 322 -18.49 5.40 9.47
N PHE A 323 -19.56 4.59 9.55
CA PHE A 323 -20.80 4.85 8.82
C PHE A 323 -21.44 6.17 9.23
N VAL A 324 -21.45 6.50 10.53
CA VAL A 324 -21.99 7.77 11.02
C VAL A 324 -21.18 8.95 10.47
N VAL A 325 -19.86 8.89 10.58
CA VAL A 325 -18.97 9.95 10.06
C VAL A 325 -19.14 10.09 8.54
N ALA A 326 -19.11 8.98 7.79
CA ALA A 326 -19.29 8.99 6.34
C ALA A 326 -20.64 9.62 5.93
N ALA A 327 -21.74 9.25 6.61
CA ALA A 327 -23.07 9.75 6.31
C ALA A 327 -23.23 11.26 6.57
N ILE A 328 -22.57 11.82 7.59
CA ILE A 328 -22.56 13.28 7.86
C ILE A 328 -22.01 14.06 6.67
N TYR A 329 -21.08 13.48 5.92
CA TYR A 329 -20.45 14.09 4.75
C TYR A 329 -21.07 13.64 3.41
N GLY A 330 -22.22 12.98 3.42
CA GLY A 330 -22.93 12.53 2.21
C GLY A 330 -22.40 11.23 1.60
N PHE A 331 -21.51 10.51 2.29
CA PHE A 331 -21.03 9.19 1.87
C PHE A 331 -21.91 8.11 2.50
N TYR A 332 -22.93 7.66 1.76
CA TYR A 332 -23.87 6.65 2.23
C TYR A 332 -23.39 5.21 1.98
N PRO A 333 -23.90 4.22 2.75
CA PRO A 333 -23.64 2.82 2.47
C PRO A 333 -24.08 2.44 1.05
N THR A 334 -23.22 1.73 0.33
CA THR A 334 -23.48 1.22 -1.02
C THR A 334 -23.35 -0.29 -1.02
N GLN A 335 -23.54 -0.93 -2.18
CA GLN A 335 -23.25 -2.37 -2.35
C GLN A 335 -21.82 -2.74 -1.94
N TYR A 336 -20.87 -1.81 -2.12
CA TYR A 336 -19.48 -2.01 -1.73
C TYR A 336 -19.32 -2.14 -0.21
N SER A 337 -20.22 -1.60 0.62
CA SER A 337 -20.15 -1.67 2.09
C SER A 337 -20.06 -3.08 2.65
N ILE A 338 -20.51 -4.10 1.90
CA ILE A 338 -20.36 -5.51 2.30
C ILE A 338 -18.89 -5.94 2.40
N GLN A 339 -17.99 -5.31 1.64
CA GLN A 339 -16.57 -5.65 1.64
C GLN A 339 -15.85 -5.25 2.94
N LEU A 340 -16.47 -4.42 3.80
CA LEU A 340 -15.94 -4.17 5.15
C LEU A 340 -15.90 -5.44 6.00
N VAL A 341 -16.86 -6.35 5.80
CA VAL A 341 -16.86 -7.67 6.46
C VAL A 341 -15.63 -8.46 6.00
N TYR A 342 -15.37 -8.44 4.69
CA TYR A 342 -14.20 -9.09 4.10
C TYR A 342 -12.88 -8.47 4.59
N TYR A 343 -12.73 -7.15 4.59
CA TYR A 343 -11.51 -6.50 5.04
C TYR A 343 -11.32 -6.58 6.57
N SER A 344 -12.40 -6.58 7.36
CA SER A 344 -12.32 -6.88 8.81
C SER A 344 -11.83 -8.31 9.05
N PHE A 345 -12.30 -9.26 8.24
CA PHE A 345 -11.82 -10.64 8.28
C PHE A 345 -10.35 -10.76 7.84
N CYS A 346 -9.92 -9.97 6.86
CA CYS A 346 -8.51 -9.86 6.46
C CYS A 346 -7.65 -9.38 7.64
N THR A 347 -8.03 -8.28 8.31
CA THR A 347 -7.33 -7.79 9.51
C THR A 347 -7.28 -8.84 10.60
N PHE A 348 -8.41 -9.50 10.88
CA PHE A 348 -8.49 -10.58 11.87
C PHE A 348 -7.48 -11.70 11.57
N CYS A 349 -7.42 -12.17 10.32
CA CYS A 349 -6.52 -13.24 9.90
C CYS A 349 -5.05 -12.82 9.97
N LEU A 350 -4.72 -11.60 9.54
CA LEU A 350 -3.36 -11.06 9.61
C LEU A 350 -2.90 -10.93 11.06
N THR A 351 -3.73 -10.37 11.94
CA THR A 351 -3.44 -10.26 13.37
C THR A 351 -3.20 -11.65 13.95
N LEU A 352 -4.10 -12.60 13.71
CA LEU A 352 -3.97 -13.97 14.22
C LEU A 352 -2.69 -14.67 13.74
N ALA A 353 -2.33 -14.48 12.47
CA ALA A 353 -1.12 -15.03 11.87
C ALA A 353 0.15 -14.61 12.61
N ILE A 354 0.27 -13.31 12.89
CA ILE A 354 1.43 -12.74 13.58
C ILE A 354 1.38 -13.09 15.07
N SER A 355 0.20 -13.02 15.70
CA SER A 355 0.02 -13.25 17.13
C SER A 355 0.43 -14.65 17.60
N TYR A 356 0.29 -15.69 16.78
CA TYR A 356 0.78 -17.03 17.15
C TYR A 356 2.30 -17.08 17.29
N ALA A 357 3.05 -16.35 16.46
CA ALA A 357 4.49 -16.24 16.61
C ALA A 357 4.84 -15.41 17.86
N THR A 358 4.28 -14.20 17.95
CA THR A 358 4.68 -13.22 18.96
C THR A 358 4.29 -13.65 20.37
N SER A 359 3.10 -14.24 20.55
CA SER A 359 2.64 -14.75 21.86
C SER A 359 3.49 -15.89 22.41
N ALA A 360 4.10 -16.69 21.54
CA ALA A 360 5.03 -17.72 21.96
C ALA A 360 6.43 -17.16 22.26
N MET A 361 6.89 -16.22 21.44
CA MET A 361 8.23 -15.65 21.57
C MET A 361 8.36 -14.73 22.80
N VAL A 362 7.32 -13.97 23.16
CA VAL A 362 7.38 -13.00 24.28
C VAL A 362 7.68 -13.67 25.62
N ILE A 363 7.33 -14.96 25.79
CA ILE A 363 7.61 -15.73 27.01
C ILE A 363 9.12 -15.86 27.24
N PHE A 364 9.88 -16.08 26.16
CA PHE A 364 11.34 -16.25 26.21
C PHE A 364 12.09 -14.93 26.05
N PHE A 365 11.47 -13.97 25.34
CA PHE A 365 12.04 -12.66 25.10
C PHE A 365 11.09 -11.57 25.62
N LYS A 366 11.27 -11.20 26.90
CA LYS A 366 10.36 -10.31 27.64
C LYS A 366 10.21 -8.92 27.01
N ASP A 367 11.24 -8.43 26.31
CA ASP A 367 11.22 -7.12 25.67
C ASP A 367 10.44 -7.09 24.34
N LEU A 368 10.00 -8.24 23.83
CA LEU A 368 9.28 -8.34 22.57
C LEU A 368 8.00 -7.48 22.55
N GLY A 369 7.30 -7.36 23.69
CA GLY A 369 6.12 -6.51 23.79
C GLY A 369 6.43 -5.03 23.53
N GLN A 370 7.54 -4.52 24.07
CA GLN A 370 7.97 -3.15 23.84
C GLN A 370 8.42 -2.94 22.38
N ILE A 371 9.14 -3.91 21.83
CA ILE A 371 9.58 -3.88 20.42
C ILE A 371 8.36 -3.84 19.49
N ILE A 372 7.32 -4.63 19.75
CA ILE A 372 6.08 -4.62 18.96
C ILE A 372 5.39 -3.26 19.05
N ASN A 373 5.35 -2.62 20.23
CA ASN A 373 4.80 -1.27 20.37
C ASN A 373 5.54 -0.26 19.48
N ILE A 374 6.87 -0.30 19.45
CA ILE A 374 7.69 0.57 18.59
C ILE A 374 7.37 0.31 17.11
N PHE A 375 7.30 -0.96 16.69
CA PHE A 375 6.95 -1.31 15.31
C PHE A 375 5.53 -0.89 14.92
N LEU A 376 4.56 -0.96 15.84
CA LEU A 376 3.22 -0.45 15.62
C LEU A 376 3.24 1.08 15.47
N GLN A 377 3.96 1.79 16.33
CA GLN A 377 4.09 3.25 16.22
C GLN A 377 4.69 3.67 14.87
N ILE A 378 5.76 3.00 14.42
CA ILE A 378 6.37 3.24 13.10
C ILE A 378 5.41 2.81 11.97
N GLY A 379 4.75 1.68 12.13
CA GLY A 379 3.84 1.08 11.15
C GLY A 379 2.65 1.97 10.79
N MET A 380 2.17 2.76 11.75
CA MET A 380 1.12 3.78 11.54
C MET A 380 1.53 4.81 10.47
N TRP A 381 2.81 5.17 10.42
CA TRP A 381 3.35 6.13 9.46
C TRP A 381 3.82 5.47 8.17
N MET A 382 4.31 4.22 8.23
CA MET A 382 4.69 3.44 7.04
C MET A 382 3.48 3.02 6.21
N THR A 383 2.32 2.88 6.83
CA THR A 383 1.05 2.64 6.14
C THR A 383 0.48 3.99 5.72
N PRO A 384 0.01 4.20 4.47
CA PRO A 384 -0.51 5.48 4.01
C PRO A 384 -1.91 5.74 4.60
N ILE A 385 -1.99 5.97 5.91
CA ILE A 385 -3.23 6.26 6.65
C ILE A 385 -3.46 7.77 6.69
N MET A 386 -2.46 8.52 7.16
CA MET A 386 -2.50 9.99 7.23
C MET A 386 -2.25 10.67 5.89
N TRP A 387 -1.60 9.95 4.97
CA TRP A 387 -1.07 10.48 3.71
C TRP A 387 -1.44 9.53 2.57
N SER A 388 -1.35 10.00 1.32
CA SER A 388 -1.60 9.17 0.14
C SER A 388 -0.33 8.56 -0.42
N TYR A 389 -0.39 7.29 -0.81
CA TYR A 389 0.71 6.60 -1.47
C TYR A 389 1.18 7.30 -2.76
N THR A 390 0.35 8.16 -3.36
CA THR A 390 0.68 8.92 -4.57
C THR A 390 1.76 9.98 -4.36
N ILE A 391 1.98 10.43 -3.11
CA ILE A 391 3.04 11.40 -2.75
C ILE A 391 4.43 10.75 -2.87
N VAL A 392 4.51 9.42 -2.72
CA VAL A 392 5.76 8.68 -2.88
C VAL A 392 6.15 8.63 -4.36
N PRO A 393 7.44 8.84 -4.70
CA PRO A 393 7.92 8.71 -6.07
C PRO A 393 7.44 7.41 -6.71
N GLN A 394 6.98 7.51 -7.95
CA GLN A 394 6.29 6.41 -8.62
C GLN A 394 7.12 5.12 -8.66
N SER A 395 8.45 5.23 -8.71
CA SER A 395 9.39 4.10 -8.67
C SER A 395 9.48 3.36 -7.33
N LEU A 396 8.98 3.96 -6.23
CA LEU A 396 9.03 3.42 -4.87
C LEU A 396 7.65 3.03 -4.33
N GLN A 397 6.56 3.39 -5.04
CA GLN A 397 5.20 3.07 -4.60
C GLN A 397 4.95 1.56 -4.42
N TRP A 398 5.66 0.70 -5.16
CA TRP A 398 5.55 -0.75 -5.00
C TRP A 398 5.96 -1.21 -3.59
N ILE A 399 6.93 -0.54 -2.95
CA ILE A 399 7.38 -0.87 -1.58
C ILE A 399 6.25 -0.64 -0.59
N VAL A 400 5.54 0.49 -0.73
CA VAL A 400 4.38 0.82 0.11
C VAL A 400 3.27 -0.22 -0.09
N LYS A 401 3.05 -0.65 -1.35
CA LYS A 401 2.06 -1.66 -1.72
C LYS A 401 2.38 -3.08 -1.21
N LEU A 402 3.63 -3.36 -0.83
CA LEU A 402 4.01 -4.65 -0.23
C LEU A 402 3.55 -4.80 1.22
N ASN A 403 3.25 -3.71 1.92
CA ASN A 403 2.74 -3.78 3.28
C ASN A 403 1.32 -4.40 3.27
N PRO A 404 1.05 -5.51 4.00
CA PRO A 404 -0.28 -6.12 4.01
C PRO A 404 -1.36 -5.20 4.58
N MET A 405 -1.01 -4.26 5.47
CA MET A 405 -1.95 -3.27 5.98
C MET A 405 -2.34 -2.22 4.93
N TYR A 406 -1.52 -2.00 3.90
CA TYR A 406 -1.90 -1.15 2.76
C TYR A 406 -3.15 -1.71 2.05
N TYR A 407 -3.17 -3.02 1.79
CA TYR A 407 -4.30 -3.67 1.13
C TYR A 407 -5.61 -3.51 1.93
N ILE A 408 -5.53 -3.62 3.26
CA ILE A 408 -6.69 -3.46 4.14
C ILE A 408 -7.14 -1.99 4.17
N VAL A 409 -6.22 -1.05 4.37
CA VAL A 409 -6.54 0.39 4.47
C VAL A 409 -7.14 0.90 3.16
N GLU A 410 -6.54 0.57 2.02
CA GLU A 410 -7.12 0.91 0.72
C GLU A 410 -8.46 0.22 0.49
N GLY A 411 -8.64 -1.02 0.97
CA GLY A 411 -9.92 -1.71 0.91
C GLY A 411 -11.06 -1.02 1.66
N TYR A 412 -10.76 -0.44 2.82
CA TYR A 412 -11.73 0.40 3.54
C TYR A 412 -12.06 1.67 2.74
N ARG A 413 -11.07 2.29 2.08
CA ARG A 413 -11.29 3.45 1.21
C ARG A 413 -12.06 3.09 -0.06
N ASP A 414 -11.78 1.94 -0.67
CA ASP A 414 -12.48 1.43 -1.84
C ASP A 414 -13.98 1.21 -1.58
N THR A 415 -14.35 1.03 -0.31
CA THR A 415 -15.73 0.85 0.10
C THR A 415 -16.56 2.13 -0.03
N PHE A 416 -16.03 3.24 0.48
CA PHE A 416 -16.78 4.50 0.60
C PHE A 416 -16.38 5.53 -0.44
N ILE A 417 -15.14 5.48 -0.93
CA ILE A 417 -14.54 6.53 -1.73
C ILE A 417 -14.36 6.07 -3.19
N ASN A 418 -13.59 5.00 -3.42
CA ASN A 418 -13.24 4.62 -4.79
C ASN A 418 -14.31 3.74 -5.48
N HIS A 419 -15.17 3.07 -4.70
CA HIS A 419 -16.17 2.13 -5.20
C HIS A 419 -15.56 1.03 -6.09
N VAL A 420 -14.48 0.42 -5.59
CA VAL A 420 -13.76 -0.67 -6.26
C VAL A 420 -13.96 -1.96 -5.48
N TRP A 421 -14.27 -3.05 -6.17
CA TRP A 421 -14.38 -4.35 -5.52
C TRP A 421 -13.02 -4.96 -5.23
N PHE A 422 -12.92 -5.72 -4.13
CA PHE A 422 -11.68 -6.42 -3.77
C PHE A 422 -11.15 -7.34 -4.89
N PHE A 423 -12.02 -7.94 -5.71
CA PHE A 423 -11.60 -8.84 -6.80
C PHE A 423 -11.04 -8.09 -8.02
N GLU A 424 -11.33 -6.80 -8.18
CA GLU A 424 -10.70 -5.96 -9.21
C GLU A 424 -9.22 -5.73 -8.89
N ARG A 425 -8.85 -5.78 -7.61
CA ARG A 425 -7.45 -5.73 -7.12
C ARG A 425 -6.84 -7.13 -6.96
N TYR A 426 -7.08 -8.02 -7.92
CA TYR A 426 -6.71 -9.45 -7.86
C TYR A 426 -5.26 -9.71 -7.40
N PHE A 427 -4.28 -8.92 -7.87
CA PHE A 427 -2.88 -9.12 -7.51
C PHE A 427 -2.63 -8.88 -6.02
N GLN A 428 -3.17 -7.79 -5.48
CA GLN A 428 -3.02 -7.41 -4.09
C GLN A 428 -3.76 -8.39 -3.17
N THR A 429 -4.94 -8.85 -3.61
CA THR A 429 -5.71 -9.89 -2.91
C THR A 429 -4.94 -11.20 -2.79
N VAL A 430 -4.41 -11.71 -3.90
CA VAL A 430 -3.65 -12.97 -3.91
C VAL A 430 -2.38 -12.82 -3.06
N TYR A 431 -1.63 -11.73 -3.26
CA TYR A 431 -0.44 -11.43 -2.47
C TYR A 431 -0.74 -11.39 -0.97
N PHE A 432 -1.77 -10.66 -0.56
CA PHE A 432 -2.18 -10.53 0.83
C PHE A 432 -2.49 -11.89 1.47
N TRP A 433 -3.29 -12.73 0.80
CA TRP A 433 -3.66 -14.04 1.35
C TRP A 433 -2.49 -15.00 1.39
N VAL A 434 -1.64 -15.04 0.37
CA VAL A 434 -0.44 -15.89 0.38
C VAL A 434 0.50 -15.49 1.52
N MET A 435 0.75 -14.19 1.68
CA MET A 435 1.59 -13.64 2.74
C MET A 435 1.00 -13.95 4.13
N THR A 436 -0.30 -13.67 4.34
CA THR A 436 -1.00 -13.92 5.61
C THR A 436 -1.00 -15.40 5.97
N LEU A 437 -1.29 -16.29 5.02
CA LEU A 437 -1.23 -17.73 5.23
C LEU A 437 0.19 -18.20 5.53
N GLY A 438 1.19 -17.66 4.84
CA GLY A 438 2.61 -17.94 5.12
C GLY A 438 2.99 -17.57 6.55
N LEU A 439 2.64 -16.36 6.99
CA LEU A 439 2.84 -15.91 8.37
C LEU A 439 2.11 -16.79 9.37
N PHE A 440 0.86 -17.19 9.08
CA PHE A 440 0.08 -18.06 9.95
C PHE A 440 0.72 -19.43 10.13
N VAL A 441 1.28 -20.00 9.05
CA VAL A 441 2.00 -21.26 9.11
C VAL A 441 3.28 -21.11 9.94
N ILE A 442 4.07 -20.07 9.69
CA ILE A 442 5.31 -19.81 10.42
C ILE A 442 4.99 -19.62 11.91
N GLY A 443 4.02 -18.78 12.24
CA GLY A 443 3.59 -18.52 13.61
C GLY A 443 3.08 -19.77 14.32
N THR A 444 2.25 -20.58 13.65
CA THR A 444 1.78 -21.86 14.20
C THR A 444 2.92 -22.84 14.48
N VAL A 445 3.94 -22.89 13.61
CA VAL A 445 5.11 -23.76 13.79
C VAL A 445 5.95 -23.29 14.98
N ILE A 446 6.22 -21.99 15.08
CA ILE A 446 6.94 -21.39 16.22
C ILE A 446 6.18 -21.67 17.51
N PHE A 447 4.88 -21.38 17.54
CA PHE A 447 4.02 -21.59 18.70
C PHE A 447 4.12 -23.01 19.23
N LYS A 448 3.95 -24.01 18.35
CA LYS A 448 4.00 -25.42 18.79
C LYS A 448 5.36 -25.92 19.18
N LYS A 449 6.43 -25.38 18.57
CA LYS A 449 7.80 -25.75 18.94
C LYS A 449 8.13 -25.24 20.34
N LEU A 450 7.65 -24.04 20.69
CA LEU A 450 7.93 -23.42 21.99
C LEU A 450 6.95 -23.83 23.09
N LYS A 451 5.70 -24.17 22.74
CA LYS A 451 4.62 -24.54 23.68
C LYS A 451 5.03 -25.52 24.81
N PRO A 452 5.79 -26.61 24.55
CA PRO A 452 6.17 -27.55 25.61
C PRO A 452 6.99 -26.93 26.74
N HIS A 453 7.71 -25.85 26.46
CA HIS A 453 8.62 -25.19 27.40
C HIS A 453 7.96 -24.02 28.15
N PHE A 454 6.69 -23.70 27.88
CA PHE A 454 6.03 -22.54 28.50
C PHE A 454 5.91 -22.67 30.01
N ALA A 455 5.61 -23.87 30.51
CA ALA A 455 5.44 -24.12 31.94
C ALA A 455 6.75 -23.98 32.74
N ASP A 456 7.88 -24.24 32.10
CA ASP A 456 9.21 -24.16 32.74
C ASP A 456 9.71 -22.71 32.85
N VAL A 457 9.29 -21.84 31.91
CA VAL A 457 9.77 -20.45 31.81
C VAL A 457 8.85 -19.44 32.49
N LEU A 458 7.53 -19.67 32.42
CA LEU A 458 6.55 -18.82 33.09
C LEU A 458 6.63 -19.03 34.59
#